data_AF-A0A7C3KZR9-F1
#
_entry.id   AF-A0A7C3KZR9-F1
#
_cell.length_a   1.000
_cell.length_b   1.000
_cell.length_c   1.000
_cell.angle_alpha   90.00
_cell.angle_beta   90.00
_cell.angle_gamma   90.00
#
_symmetry.space_group_name_H-M   'P 1'
#
loop_
_entity.id
_entity.type
_entity.pdbx_description
1 polymer ?
#
loop_
_entity_poly.entity_id
_entity_poly.type
_entity_poly.pdbx_seq_one_letter_code
_entity_poly.pdbx_strand_id
1 'polypeptide(L)'
;AGGSFVSNIARWNGSSWAPLAQGVDDTVYALATFHNELIVGGLFTAAGNLASPSWSRWLESPSPWIALHPTSVSASTGSTVALSASVARGFSGVTYQWQRNGLSISNGPAGASPSGGVVAGASGSLASPTDGTAVVLHITNVQPSDAGSYSLLVTNSCGGETSPPATLTISISCIADVDDGSGTGTPDGGVTIDDLLFYLAIFEQGDIRADVDDGSSTGTPDAGVTIDDLLYFLHRFEAGC
;
A
#
# COMPACT_ATOMS: atom_id res chain seq x y z
N ALA A 1 -3.84 12.86 41.59
CA ALA A 1 -2.40 13.06 41.30
C ALA A 1 -2.22 14.39 40.57
N GLY A 2 -1.15 15.14 40.83
CA GLY A 2 -0.91 16.44 40.18
C GLY A 2 -1.98 17.52 40.41
N GLY A 3 -2.81 17.40 41.46
CA GLY A 3 -3.95 18.29 41.71
C GLY A 3 -5.29 17.82 41.13
N SER A 4 -5.31 16.74 40.34
CA SER A 4 -6.53 16.15 39.78
C SER A 4 -7.00 14.92 40.57
N PHE A 5 -8.32 14.71 40.64
CA PHE A 5 -8.89 13.45 41.14
C PHE A 5 -8.49 12.29 40.23
N VAL A 6 -8.08 11.18 40.83
CA VAL A 6 -7.65 9.97 40.11
C VAL A 6 -8.22 8.76 40.82
N SER A 7 -8.85 7.86 40.07
CA SER A 7 -9.43 6.61 40.59
C SER A 7 -8.35 5.53 40.69
N ASN A 8 -7.54 5.61 41.74
CA ASN A 8 -6.59 4.57 42.17
C ASN A 8 -5.41 4.26 41.23
N ILE A 9 -5.37 4.78 39.99
CA ILE A 9 -4.24 4.60 39.04
C ILE A 9 -3.89 5.90 38.33
N ALA A 10 -2.64 6.36 38.50
CA ALA A 10 -2.08 7.54 37.84
C ALA A 10 -0.85 7.16 37.00
N ARG A 11 -0.63 7.89 35.90
CA ARG A 11 0.55 7.78 35.03
C ARG A 11 1.41 9.03 35.11
N TRP A 12 2.73 8.86 35.15
CA TRP A 12 3.70 9.94 35.02
C TRP A 12 4.07 10.14 33.56
N ASN A 13 3.96 11.36 33.04
CA ASN A 13 4.28 11.68 31.64
C ASN A 13 5.69 12.26 31.42
N GLY A 14 6.55 12.25 32.45
CA GLY A 14 7.87 12.89 32.40
C GLY A 14 7.92 14.29 33.03
N SER A 15 6.79 14.97 33.18
CA SER A 15 6.70 16.32 33.80
C SER A 15 5.58 16.49 34.81
N SER A 16 4.49 15.71 34.70
CA SER A 16 3.35 15.73 35.62
C SER A 16 2.68 14.35 35.74
N TRP A 17 1.97 14.15 36.86
CA TRP A 17 1.09 13.00 37.04
C TRP A 17 -0.28 13.29 36.43
N ALA A 18 -0.82 12.34 35.67
CA ALA A 18 -2.15 12.39 35.07
C ALA A 18 -2.96 11.12 35.41
N PRO A 19 -4.30 11.16 35.42
CA PRO A 19 -5.12 9.96 35.53
C PRO A 19 -4.85 8.98 34.38
N LEU A 20 -4.74 7.68 34.67
CA LEU A 20 -4.67 6.64 33.63
C LEU A 20 -6.10 6.24 33.22
N ALA A 21 -6.58 6.78 32.10
CA ALA A 21 -7.97 6.65 31.67
C ALA A 21 -8.94 6.97 32.84
N GLN A 22 -9.88 6.08 33.13
CA GLN A 22 -10.83 6.22 34.25
C GLN A 22 -10.37 5.51 35.53
N GLY A 23 -9.24 4.80 35.52
CA GLY A 23 -8.73 4.04 36.66
C GLY A 23 -9.59 2.83 37.06
N VAL A 24 -9.61 2.47 38.35
CA VAL A 24 -10.44 1.40 38.93
C VAL A 24 -11.29 1.91 40.09
N ASP A 25 -12.39 1.21 40.39
CA ASP A 25 -13.38 1.61 41.39
C ASP A 25 -12.95 1.37 42.86
N ASP A 26 -11.92 0.56 43.10
CA ASP A 26 -11.39 0.28 44.44
C ASP A 26 -9.88 -0.08 44.37
N THR A 27 -9.33 -0.75 45.38
CA THR A 27 -7.91 -0.71 45.72
C THR A 27 -7.06 -1.56 44.79
N VAL A 28 -5.97 -0.98 44.29
CA VAL A 28 -4.92 -1.70 43.55
C VAL A 28 -3.85 -2.21 44.52
N TYR A 29 -3.55 -3.52 44.46
CA TYR A 29 -2.51 -4.15 45.28
C TYR A 29 -1.22 -4.45 44.50
N ALA A 30 -1.33 -4.65 43.19
CA ALA A 30 -0.20 -5.02 42.36
C ALA A 30 -0.25 -4.31 41.00
N LEU A 31 0.91 -3.87 40.54
CA LEU A 31 1.15 -3.35 39.21
C LEU A 31 2.32 -4.12 38.61
N ALA A 32 2.18 -4.53 37.36
CA ALA A 32 3.26 -5.13 36.59
C ALA A 32 3.18 -4.64 35.14
N THR A 33 4.31 -4.55 34.48
CA THR A 33 4.34 -4.35 33.02
C THR A 33 4.62 -5.68 32.34
N PHE A 34 3.84 -6.01 31.31
CA PHE A 34 4.01 -7.22 30.52
C PHE A 34 3.62 -6.93 29.07
N HIS A 35 4.49 -7.22 28.11
CA HIS A 35 4.28 -6.92 26.68
C HIS A 35 3.79 -5.49 26.39
N ASN A 36 4.38 -4.48 27.04
CA ASN A 36 3.98 -3.07 26.95
C ASN A 36 2.55 -2.76 27.44
N GLU A 37 1.98 -3.65 28.24
CA GLU A 37 0.70 -3.47 28.91
C GLU A 37 0.94 -3.24 30.41
N LEU A 38 0.21 -2.32 31.02
CA LEU A 38 0.12 -2.24 32.47
C LEU A 38 -0.92 -3.26 32.93
N ILE A 39 -0.46 -4.27 33.64
CA ILE A 39 -1.28 -5.27 34.32
C ILE A 39 -1.51 -4.83 35.76
N VAL A 40 -2.76 -4.86 36.19
CA VAL A 40 -3.19 -4.37 37.49
C VAL A 40 -3.97 -5.47 38.20
N GLY A 41 -3.60 -5.76 39.45
CA GLY A 41 -4.30 -6.68 40.32
C GLY A 41 -4.75 -5.98 41.61
N GLY A 42 -5.95 -6.29 42.11
CA GLY A 42 -6.47 -5.61 43.29
C GLY A 42 -7.81 -6.11 43.81
N LEU A 43 -8.37 -5.35 44.74
CA LEU A 43 -9.74 -5.48 45.23
C LEU A 43 -10.57 -4.42 44.51
N PHE A 44 -10.88 -4.63 43.23
CA PHE A 44 -11.76 -3.75 42.46
C PHE A 44 -12.76 -4.59 41.68
N THR A 45 -13.93 -4.03 41.39
CA THR A 45 -14.99 -4.70 40.62
C THR A 45 -15.12 -4.16 39.21
N ALA A 46 -14.62 -2.95 38.96
CA ALA A 46 -14.62 -2.31 37.65
C ALA A 46 -13.31 -1.60 37.33
N ALA A 47 -12.93 -1.67 36.05
CA ALA A 47 -11.88 -0.86 35.46
C ALA A 47 -12.53 0.10 34.44
N GLY A 48 -12.48 1.39 34.73
CA GLY A 48 -13.36 2.37 34.10
C GLY A 48 -14.83 2.01 34.24
N ASN A 49 -15.55 1.94 33.11
CA ASN A 49 -16.96 1.59 33.07
C ASN A 49 -17.23 0.10 32.78
N LEU A 50 -16.21 -0.77 32.84
CA LEU A 50 -16.32 -2.19 32.54
C LEU A 50 -16.12 -3.03 33.79
N ALA A 51 -16.98 -4.03 33.99
CA ALA A 51 -16.81 -5.03 35.04
C ALA A 51 -15.56 -5.87 34.74
N SER A 52 -14.56 -5.78 35.63
CA SER A 52 -13.27 -6.46 35.50
C SER A 52 -12.77 -6.78 36.89
N PRO A 53 -13.34 -7.78 37.58
CA PRO A 53 -13.05 -8.01 38.98
C PRO A 53 -11.61 -8.44 39.18
N SER A 54 -10.93 -7.76 40.11
CA SER A 54 -9.60 -8.05 40.64
C SER A 54 -8.42 -8.02 39.69
N TRP A 55 -8.65 -7.92 38.39
CA TRP A 55 -7.61 -7.89 37.37
C TRP A 55 -8.02 -7.03 36.18
N SER A 56 -7.11 -6.20 35.68
CA SER A 56 -7.32 -5.36 34.51
C SER A 56 -5.99 -5.05 33.82
N ARG A 57 -6.10 -4.58 32.58
CA ARG A 57 -4.99 -4.27 31.70
C ARG A 57 -5.23 -2.91 31.04
N TRP A 58 -4.22 -2.04 31.06
CA TRP A 58 -4.16 -0.84 30.21
C TRP A 58 -3.08 -1.02 29.17
N LEU A 59 -3.46 -0.79 27.91
CA LEU A 59 -2.49 -0.58 26.85
C LEU A 59 -1.90 0.83 27.05
N GLU A 60 -0.63 0.94 27.43
CA GLU A 60 0.09 2.18 27.11
C GLU A 60 0.22 2.18 25.59
N SER A 61 -0.56 3.02 24.87
CA SER A 61 -0.69 3.04 23.39
C SER A 61 0.33 2.15 22.69
N PRO A 62 0.03 0.87 22.41
CA PRO A 62 1.06 -0.09 22.03
C PRO A 62 1.67 0.35 20.70
N SER A 63 2.81 -0.23 20.30
CA SER A 63 3.28 -0.04 18.92
C SER A 63 2.12 -0.39 17.96
N PRO A 64 1.78 0.50 17.00
CA PRO A 64 0.68 0.24 16.10
C PRO A 64 1.01 -0.97 15.24
N TRP A 65 -0.03 -1.70 14.85
CA TRP A 65 0.10 -2.82 13.93
C TRP A 65 -0.85 -2.67 12.73
N ILE A 66 -0.50 -3.37 11.66
CA ILE A 66 -1.16 -3.34 10.36
C ILE A 66 -2.18 -4.47 10.31
N ALA A 67 -3.48 -4.12 10.34
CA ALA A 67 -4.60 -5.06 10.34
C ALA A 67 -4.81 -5.76 8.99
N LEU A 68 -4.49 -5.07 7.90
CA LEU A 68 -4.49 -5.65 6.55
C LEU A 68 -3.24 -5.17 5.83
N HIS A 69 -2.38 -6.12 5.45
CA HIS A 69 -1.17 -5.85 4.70
C HIS A 69 -1.48 -5.52 3.24
N PRO A 70 -0.61 -4.77 2.54
CA PRO A 70 -0.76 -4.56 1.12
C PRO A 70 -0.62 -5.87 0.35
N THR A 71 -1.32 -5.94 -0.77
CA THR A 71 -1.27 -7.07 -1.71
C THR A 71 -0.57 -6.64 -2.99
N SER A 72 0.13 -7.57 -3.64
CA SER A 72 0.81 -7.31 -4.91
C SER A 72 -0.21 -6.93 -5.99
N VAL A 73 0.18 -5.99 -6.85
CA VAL A 73 -0.68 -5.46 -7.93
C VAL A 73 0.11 -5.44 -9.23
N SER A 74 -0.58 -5.72 -10.34
CA SER A 74 -0.08 -5.53 -11.70
C SER A 74 -0.82 -4.35 -12.34
N ALA A 75 -0.11 -3.51 -13.08
CA ALA A 75 -0.67 -2.34 -13.75
C ALA A 75 0.00 -2.12 -15.11
N SER A 76 -0.69 -1.49 -16.04
CA SER A 76 -0.09 -1.06 -17.31
C SER A 76 0.55 0.32 -17.19
N THR A 77 1.58 0.58 -18.00
CA THR A 77 2.20 1.91 -18.09
C THR A 77 1.14 2.97 -18.47
N GLY A 78 1.20 4.14 -17.82
CA GLY A 78 0.24 5.24 -17.98
C GLY A 78 -1.04 5.10 -17.15
N SER A 79 -1.33 3.91 -16.61
CA SER A 79 -2.51 3.70 -15.76
C SER A 79 -2.34 4.36 -14.38
N THR A 80 -3.38 4.24 -13.54
CA THR A 80 -3.34 4.62 -12.12
C THR A 80 -3.47 3.38 -11.28
N VAL A 81 -2.59 3.21 -10.30
CA VAL A 81 -2.60 2.10 -9.34
C VAL A 81 -2.82 2.60 -7.91
N ALA A 82 -3.46 1.76 -7.09
CA ALA A 82 -3.63 1.99 -5.67
C ALA A 82 -3.11 0.78 -4.88
N LEU A 83 -2.17 1.02 -3.96
CA LEU A 83 -1.76 0.05 -2.95
C LEU A 83 -2.43 0.46 -1.63
N SER A 84 -3.09 -0.48 -0.96
CA SER A 84 -3.82 -0.21 0.27
C SER A 84 -3.37 -1.13 1.39
N ALA A 85 -3.37 -0.60 2.60
CA ALA A 85 -3.21 -1.35 3.83
C ALA A 85 -4.12 -0.73 4.89
N SER A 86 -4.46 -1.46 5.96
CA SER A 86 -5.26 -0.90 7.04
C SER A 86 -4.53 -0.94 8.37
N VAL A 87 -4.67 0.12 9.14
CA VAL A 87 -4.10 0.20 10.49
C VAL A 87 -5.16 -0.25 11.49
N ALA A 88 -4.76 -1.08 12.44
CA ALA A 88 -5.65 -1.55 13.49
C ALA A 88 -6.16 -0.39 14.37
N ARG A 89 -7.31 -0.60 15.00
CA ARG A 89 -7.89 0.37 15.95
C ARG A 89 -7.17 0.37 17.30
N GLY A 90 -7.43 1.41 18.10
CA GLY A 90 -6.96 1.49 19.49
C GLY A 90 -5.59 2.14 19.68
N PHE A 91 -5.07 2.76 18.62
CA PHE A 91 -3.82 3.54 18.64
C PHE A 91 -4.11 5.02 18.52
N SER A 92 -3.23 5.85 19.05
CA SER A 92 -3.29 7.30 18.93
C SER A 92 -1.96 7.86 18.45
N GLY A 93 -2.00 8.95 17.71
CA GLY A 93 -0.81 9.61 17.18
C GLY A 93 0.02 8.71 16.27
N VAL A 94 -0.64 7.90 15.44
CA VAL A 94 0.04 7.04 14.48
C VAL A 94 0.51 7.88 13.30
N THR A 95 1.75 7.71 12.87
CA THR A 95 2.22 8.20 11.57
C THR A 95 2.43 7.01 10.65
N TYR A 96 2.26 7.22 9.35
CA TYR A 96 2.54 6.20 8.36
C TYR A 96 3.47 6.73 7.27
N GLN A 97 4.25 5.82 6.69
CA GLN A 97 5.19 6.09 5.62
C GLN A 97 5.28 4.86 4.71
N TRP A 98 4.89 5.01 3.45
CA TRP A 98 5.16 4.04 2.42
C TRP A 98 6.65 4.04 2.08
N GLN A 99 7.16 2.85 1.79
CA GLN A 99 8.53 2.63 1.38
C GLN A 99 8.55 1.82 0.09
N ARG A 100 9.52 2.12 -0.78
CA ARG A 100 9.84 1.32 -1.96
C ARG A 100 11.24 0.77 -1.80
N ASN A 101 11.39 -0.55 -1.93
CA ASN A 101 12.65 -1.28 -1.74
C ASN A 101 13.35 -0.91 -0.40
N GLY A 102 12.53 -0.70 0.65
CA GLY A 102 13.00 -0.32 2.00
C GLY A 102 13.28 1.17 2.21
N LEU A 103 13.16 2.01 1.18
CA LEU A 103 13.38 3.46 1.27
C LEU A 103 12.06 4.24 1.30
N SER A 104 11.96 5.21 2.20
CA SER A 104 10.78 6.09 2.28
C SER A 104 10.58 6.88 0.98
N ILE A 105 9.35 6.87 0.47
CA ILE A 105 8.96 7.61 -0.75
C ILE A 105 8.20 8.89 -0.39
N SER A 106 8.23 9.88 -1.28
CA SER A 106 7.56 11.17 -1.07
C SER A 106 6.31 11.31 -1.94
N ASN A 107 5.43 12.23 -1.55
CA ASN A 107 4.35 12.68 -2.43
C ASN A 107 4.91 13.58 -3.54
N GLY A 108 4.28 13.56 -4.71
CA GLY A 108 4.61 14.39 -5.85
C GLY A 108 5.16 13.61 -7.05
N PRO A 109 5.51 14.32 -8.14
CA PRO A 109 6.14 13.72 -9.31
C PRO A 109 7.45 13.04 -8.92
N ALA A 110 7.70 11.86 -9.50
CA ALA A 110 8.90 11.08 -9.21
C ALA A 110 9.06 10.68 -7.73
N GLY A 111 7.97 10.67 -6.95
CA GLY A 111 7.99 10.43 -5.51
C GLY A 111 8.49 9.02 -5.11
N ALA A 112 8.29 8.03 -5.99
CA ALA A 112 8.77 6.66 -5.82
C ALA A 112 10.03 6.34 -6.65
N SER A 113 10.29 7.10 -7.72
CA SER A 113 11.38 6.87 -8.67
C SER A 113 11.63 8.13 -9.51
N PRO A 114 12.88 8.52 -9.85
CA PRO A 114 13.19 9.72 -10.64
C PRO A 114 12.45 9.89 -11.98
N SER A 115 12.06 8.77 -12.62
CA SER A 115 11.29 8.72 -13.86
C SER A 115 9.95 8.00 -13.66
N GLY A 116 9.43 8.08 -12.44
CA GLY A 116 8.18 7.45 -12.03
C GLY A 116 6.95 8.33 -12.26
N GLY A 117 5.79 7.76 -11.95
CA GLY A 117 4.53 8.47 -11.92
C GLY A 117 4.45 9.52 -10.81
N VAL A 118 3.24 10.03 -10.59
CA VAL A 118 2.96 10.99 -9.52
C VAL A 118 2.40 10.24 -8.32
N VAL A 119 3.06 10.39 -7.17
CA VAL A 119 2.70 9.70 -5.93
C VAL A 119 1.82 10.58 -5.04
N ALA A 120 0.76 10.02 -4.49
CA ALA A 120 -0.06 10.63 -3.46
C ALA A 120 -0.38 9.62 -2.34
N GLY A 121 -0.47 10.10 -1.10
CA GLY A 121 -0.70 9.24 0.07
C GLY A 121 0.53 8.47 0.55
N ALA A 122 1.74 8.92 0.20
CA ALA A 122 3.00 8.28 0.62
C ALA A 122 3.24 8.36 2.14
N SER A 123 2.77 9.41 2.81
CA SER A 123 2.95 9.59 4.24
C SER A 123 1.85 10.46 4.85
N GLY A 124 1.64 10.33 6.16
CA GLY A 124 0.64 11.09 6.88
C GLY A 124 0.54 10.72 8.36
N SER A 125 -0.49 11.26 9.02
CA SER A 125 -0.78 11.02 10.43
C SER A 125 -2.24 10.59 10.61
N LEU A 126 -2.47 9.63 11.50
CA LEU A 126 -3.77 9.14 11.91
C LEU A 126 -3.93 9.42 13.41
N ALA A 127 -4.82 10.35 13.74
CA ALA A 127 -5.02 10.77 15.13
C ALA A 127 -5.56 9.63 16.01
N SER A 128 -6.51 8.86 15.48
CA SER A 128 -7.13 7.70 16.14
C SER A 128 -7.74 6.78 15.08
N PRO A 129 -6.99 5.82 14.51
CA PRO A 129 -7.52 4.88 13.52
C PRO A 129 -8.72 4.13 14.09
N THR A 130 -9.81 4.06 13.31
CA THR A 130 -10.93 3.14 13.53
C THR A 130 -10.67 1.81 12.81
N ASP A 131 -11.49 0.80 13.09
CA ASP A 131 -11.37 -0.50 12.42
C ASP A 131 -11.36 -0.33 10.89
N GLY A 132 -10.33 -0.87 10.24
CA GLY A 132 -10.18 -0.80 8.80
C GLY A 132 -9.82 0.59 8.26
N THR A 133 -9.21 1.47 9.05
CA THR A 133 -8.69 2.76 8.53
C THR A 133 -7.67 2.50 7.45
N ALA A 134 -8.09 2.69 6.19
CA ALA A 134 -7.27 2.44 5.03
C ALA A 134 -6.25 3.57 4.84
N VAL A 135 -5.00 3.18 4.63
CA VAL A 135 -3.93 4.03 4.14
C VAL A 135 -3.69 3.60 2.70
N VAL A 136 -3.87 4.53 1.77
CA VAL A 136 -3.81 4.24 0.33
C VAL A 136 -2.72 5.07 -0.32
N LEU A 137 -1.80 4.39 -1.00
CA LEU A 137 -0.83 4.99 -1.91
C LEU A 137 -1.41 4.98 -3.32
N HIS A 138 -1.57 6.15 -3.91
CA HIS A 138 -1.93 6.30 -5.32
C HIS A 138 -0.69 6.65 -6.12
N ILE A 139 -0.47 5.94 -7.23
CA ILE A 139 0.52 6.32 -8.24
C ILE A 139 -0.24 6.49 -9.56
N THR A 140 -0.28 7.72 -10.06
CA THR A 140 -0.91 8.05 -11.35
C THR A 140 0.16 8.16 -12.45
N ASN A 141 -0.24 7.88 -13.70
CA ASN A 141 0.67 7.84 -14.84
C ASN A 141 1.87 6.92 -14.57
N VAL A 142 1.59 5.70 -14.11
CA VAL A 142 2.60 4.74 -13.67
C VAL A 142 3.62 4.45 -14.78
N GLN A 143 4.89 4.39 -14.45
CA GLN A 143 5.98 4.11 -15.37
C GLN A 143 6.67 2.78 -15.03
N PRO A 144 7.40 2.14 -15.96
CA PRO A 144 8.17 0.93 -15.67
C PRO A 144 9.13 1.11 -14.48
N SER A 145 9.64 2.33 -14.29
CA SER A 145 10.53 2.67 -13.19
C SER A 145 9.85 2.69 -11.81
N ASP A 146 8.51 2.63 -11.73
CA ASP A 146 7.76 2.52 -10.47
C ASP A 146 7.69 1.08 -9.95
N ALA A 147 7.98 0.08 -10.79
CA ALA A 147 7.95 -1.33 -10.39
C ALA A 147 8.87 -1.60 -9.20
N GLY A 148 8.49 -2.51 -8.31
CA GLY A 148 9.31 -2.86 -7.15
C GLY A 148 8.50 -3.34 -5.95
N SER A 149 9.20 -3.48 -4.81
CA SER A 149 8.59 -3.91 -3.56
C SER A 149 8.14 -2.71 -2.73
N TYR A 150 6.88 -2.68 -2.34
CA TYR A 150 6.27 -1.62 -1.54
C TYR A 150 5.86 -2.15 -0.18
N SER A 151 6.24 -1.44 0.89
CA SER A 151 5.84 -1.76 2.27
C SER A 151 5.32 -0.52 2.96
N LEU A 152 4.42 -0.72 3.93
CA LEU A 152 3.93 0.35 4.80
C LEU A 152 4.63 0.25 6.15
N LEU A 153 5.24 1.35 6.60
CA LEU A 153 5.70 1.53 7.98
C LEU A 153 4.65 2.36 8.74
N VAL A 154 4.18 1.85 9.88
CA VAL A 154 3.35 2.59 10.84
C VAL A 154 4.09 2.75 12.16
N THR A 155 4.09 3.95 12.72
CA THR A 155 4.84 4.26 13.96
C THR A 155 4.03 5.13 14.92
N ASN A 156 4.28 5.01 16.22
CA ASN A 156 3.92 5.98 17.24
C ASN A 156 5.09 6.11 18.24
N SER A 157 4.87 6.80 19.36
CA SER A 157 5.89 6.98 20.41
C SER A 157 6.38 5.68 21.06
N CYS A 158 5.63 4.59 20.93
CA CYS A 158 5.91 3.31 21.57
C CYS A 158 6.57 2.31 20.61
N GLY A 159 6.68 2.62 19.31
CA GLY A 159 7.34 1.78 18.31
C GLY A 159 6.59 1.79 16.97
N GLY A 160 6.79 0.74 16.17
CA GLY A 160 6.11 0.61 14.89
C GLY A 160 6.23 -0.77 14.28
N GLU A 161 5.47 -0.97 13.21
CA GLU A 161 5.47 -2.19 12.40
C GLU A 161 5.68 -1.81 10.93
N THR A 162 6.47 -2.60 10.22
CA THR A 162 6.57 -2.57 8.76
C THR A 162 5.85 -3.78 8.19
N SER A 163 4.98 -3.58 7.20
CA SER A 163 4.29 -4.67 6.51
C SER A 163 5.28 -5.56 5.74
N PRO A 164 4.90 -6.82 5.45
CA PRO A 164 5.50 -7.55 4.35
C PRO A 164 5.43 -6.74 3.04
N PRO A 165 6.40 -6.91 2.12
CA PRO A 165 6.39 -6.21 0.85
C PRO A 165 5.30 -6.74 -0.08
N ALA A 166 4.57 -5.84 -0.71
CA ALA A 166 3.73 -6.08 -1.87
C ALA A 166 4.49 -5.71 -3.15
N THR A 167 4.46 -6.55 -4.17
CA THR A 167 5.13 -6.26 -5.44
C THR A 167 4.21 -5.48 -6.36
N LEU A 168 4.67 -4.32 -6.84
CA LEU A 168 4.07 -3.63 -7.97
C LEU A 168 4.80 -4.07 -9.24
N THR A 169 4.06 -4.72 -10.15
CA THR A 169 4.56 -5.13 -11.47
C THR A 169 3.94 -4.24 -12.53
N ILE A 170 4.77 -3.67 -13.39
CA ILE A 170 4.33 -2.77 -14.45
C ILE A 170 4.55 -3.44 -15.78
N SER A 171 3.46 -3.75 -16.48
CA SER A 171 3.49 -4.18 -17.87
C SER A 171 3.49 -2.95 -18.76
N ILE A 172 4.28 -2.97 -19.81
CA ILE A 172 4.18 -1.96 -20.85
C ILE A 172 2.96 -2.37 -21.69
N SER A 173 1.98 -1.49 -21.88
CA SER A 173 0.99 -1.69 -22.96
C SER A 173 1.69 -1.30 -24.25
N CYS A 174 2.57 -2.18 -24.70
CA CYS A 174 3.26 -2.07 -25.97
C CYS A 174 2.44 -2.87 -26.98
N ILE A 175 1.95 -2.20 -28.02
CA ILE A 175 1.19 -2.90 -29.06
C ILE A 175 2.09 -3.80 -29.93
N ALA A 176 3.40 -3.62 -29.81
CA ALA A 176 4.42 -4.38 -30.50
C ALA A 176 5.06 -5.50 -29.65
N ASP A 177 4.64 -5.68 -28.40
CA ASP A 177 5.02 -6.78 -27.50
C ASP A 177 3.82 -7.74 -27.47
N VAL A 178 3.87 -8.74 -28.33
CA VAL A 178 2.76 -9.64 -28.61
C VAL A 178 3.12 -11.10 -28.40
N ASP A 179 4.39 -11.49 -28.31
CA ASP A 179 4.80 -12.89 -28.12
C ASP A 179 6.18 -13.06 -27.47
N ASP A 180 6.25 -13.96 -26.49
CA ASP A 180 7.44 -14.35 -25.73
C ASP A 180 8.32 -15.42 -26.42
N GLY A 181 8.13 -15.62 -27.73
CA GLY A 181 8.78 -16.68 -28.51
C GLY A 181 8.10 -18.05 -28.39
N SER A 182 6.98 -18.16 -27.66
CA SER A 182 6.18 -19.39 -27.60
C SER A 182 5.26 -19.59 -28.81
N GLY A 183 4.99 -18.54 -29.59
CA GLY A 183 4.01 -18.53 -30.66
C GLY A 183 2.56 -18.60 -30.18
N THR A 184 2.30 -18.25 -28.92
CA THR A 184 0.96 -18.31 -28.31
C THR A 184 0.28 -16.94 -28.21
N GLY A 185 1.01 -15.86 -28.46
CA GLY A 185 0.53 -14.49 -28.33
C GLY A 185 0.59 -14.00 -26.89
N THR A 186 1.63 -14.40 -26.15
CA THR A 186 1.83 -14.01 -24.75
C THR A 186 2.93 -12.95 -24.66
N PRO A 187 2.62 -11.68 -24.29
CA PRO A 187 3.63 -10.63 -24.12
C PRO A 187 4.58 -10.89 -22.95
N ASP A 188 5.86 -10.52 -23.06
CA ASP A 188 6.89 -10.69 -22.01
C ASP A 188 7.58 -9.39 -21.55
N GLY A 189 7.20 -8.25 -22.13
CA GLY A 189 7.79 -6.94 -21.87
C GLY A 189 8.95 -6.58 -22.81
N GLY A 190 9.35 -7.48 -23.72
CA GLY A 190 10.30 -7.25 -24.79
C GLY A 190 9.62 -6.92 -26.11
N VAL A 191 10.32 -6.17 -26.98
CA VAL A 191 9.95 -6.04 -28.39
C VAL A 191 11.11 -6.61 -29.20
N THR A 192 10.90 -7.81 -29.75
CA THR A 192 11.93 -8.66 -30.34
C THR A 192 11.45 -9.25 -31.67
N ILE A 193 12.32 -10.00 -32.35
CA ILE A 193 11.92 -10.64 -33.61
C ILE A 193 10.75 -11.61 -33.43
N ASP A 194 10.57 -12.17 -32.24
CA ASP A 194 9.49 -13.11 -31.93
C ASP A 194 8.12 -12.43 -32.04
N ASP A 195 8.01 -11.19 -31.54
CA ASP A 195 6.81 -10.36 -31.66
C ASP A 195 6.46 -10.03 -33.12
N LEU A 196 7.46 -9.64 -33.91
CA LEU A 196 7.27 -9.33 -35.32
C LEU A 196 6.80 -10.56 -36.10
N LEU A 197 7.41 -11.72 -35.85
CA LEU A 197 7.04 -12.96 -36.50
C LEU A 197 5.63 -13.41 -36.12
N PHE A 198 5.27 -13.29 -34.83
CA PHE A 198 3.93 -13.61 -34.36
C PHE A 198 2.89 -12.66 -34.97
N TYR A 199 3.13 -11.35 -34.96
CA TYR A 199 2.24 -10.36 -35.54
C TYR A 199 2.01 -10.61 -37.03
N LEU A 200 3.06 -10.83 -37.81
CA LEU A 200 2.92 -11.13 -39.25
C LEU A 200 2.09 -12.40 -39.49
N ALA A 201 2.24 -13.43 -38.65
CA ALA A 201 1.46 -14.64 -38.78
C ALA A 201 -0.04 -14.42 -38.54
N ILE A 202 -0.41 -13.63 -37.52
CA ILE A 202 -1.82 -13.31 -37.23
C ILE A 202 -2.39 -12.31 -38.23
N PHE A 203 -1.56 -11.40 -38.76
CA PHE A 203 -1.91 -10.45 -39.81
C PHE A 203 -2.29 -11.16 -41.12
N GLU A 204 -1.46 -12.11 -41.57
CA GLU A 204 -1.73 -12.91 -42.77
C GLU A 204 -3.02 -13.75 -42.65
N GLN A 205 -3.41 -14.08 -41.42
CA GLN A 205 -4.65 -14.81 -41.13
C GLN A 205 -5.89 -13.90 -41.06
N GLY A 206 -5.71 -12.58 -41.04
CA GLY A 206 -6.80 -11.63 -40.76
C GLY A 206 -7.37 -11.81 -39.35
N ASP A 207 -6.56 -12.25 -38.39
CA ASP A 207 -6.96 -12.38 -36.99
C ASP A 207 -7.19 -11.00 -36.38
N ILE A 208 -8.29 -10.83 -35.65
CA ILE A 208 -8.67 -9.57 -35.02
C ILE A 208 -7.62 -9.04 -34.03
N ARG A 209 -6.72 -9.88 -33.53
CA ARG A 209 -5.58 -9.42 -32.72
C ARG A 209 -4.58 -8.56 -33.49
N ALA A 210 -4.60 -8.64 -34.81
CA ALA A 210 -3.77 -7.81 -35.69
C ALA A 210 -4.42 -6.46 -36.03
N ASP A 211 -5.71 -6.28 -35.76
CA ASP A 211 -6.45 -5.01 -35.93
C ASP A 211 -6.08 -4.05 -34.79
N VAL A 212 -5.15 -3.15 -35.11
CA VAL A 212 -4.51 -2.24 -34.17
C VAL A 212 -4.66 -0.78 -34.56
N ASP A 213 -5.02 -0.46 -35.81
CA ASP A 213 -5.20 0.93 -36.27
C ASP A 213 -6.16 1.07 -37.48
N ASP A 214 -7.04 2.06 -37.38
CA ASP A 214 -8.06 2.45 -38.36
C ASP A 214 -7.54 3.38 -39.48
N GLY A 215 -6.22 3.48 -39.64
CA GLY A 215 -5.56 4.43 -40.54
C GLY A 215 -5.41 5.84 -39.97
N SER A 216 -5.82 6.09 -38.72
CA SER A 216 -5.58 7.36 -38.04
C SER A 216 -4.18 7.49 -37.45
N SER A 217 -3.41 6.39 -37.38
CA SER A 217 -2.14 6.30 -36.66
C SER A 217 -2.26 6.64 -35.17
N THR A 218 -3.43 6.36 -34.58
CA THR A 218 -3.68 6.58 -33.14
C THR A 218 -3.70 5.30 -32.33
N GLY A 219 -3.68 4.13 -32.98
CA GLY A 219 -3.81 2.83 -32.35
C GLY A 219 -5.26 2.47 -32.03
N THR A 220 -6.19 2.91 -32.88
CA THR A 220 -7.63 2.68 -32.71
C THR A 220 -8.08 1.59 -33.68
N PRO A 221 -8.53 0.40 -33.23
CA PRO A 221 -9.01 -0.67 -34.11
C PRO A 221 -10.35 -0.37 -34.81
N ASP A 222 -10.58 -0.87 -36.03
CA ASP A 222 -11.83 -0.67 -36.80
C ASP A 222 -12.54 -1.96 -37.27
N ALA A 223 -12.12 -3.10 -36.72
CA ALA A 223 -12.54 -4.45 -37.11
C ALA A 223 -12.08 -4.90 -38.51
N GLY A 224 -11.18 -4.15 -39.15
CA GLY A 224 -10.43 -4.55 -40.34
C GLY A 224 -8.99 -4.93 -40.01
N VAL A 225 -8.44 -5.92 -40.71
CA VAL A 225 -6.99 -6.17 -40.71
C VAL A 225 -6.48 -5.76 -42.08
N THR A 226 -5.79 -4.63 -42.13
CA THR A 226 -5.43 -3.91 -43.36
C THR A 226 -3.97 -3.44 -43.31
N ILE A 227 -3.49 -2.84 -44.39
CA ILE A 227 -2.11 -2.33 -44.41
C ILE A 227 -1.85 -1.26 -43.34
N ASP A 228 -2.89 -0.56 -42.90
CA ASP A 228 -2.78 0.49 -41.89
C ASP A 228 -2.36 -0.08 -40.53
N ASP A 229 -2.90 -1.24 -40.16
CA ASP A 229 -2.52 -2.00 -38.96
C ASP A 229 -1.04 -2.40 -38.98
N LEU A 230 -0.60 -2.98 -40.10
CA LEU A 230 0.79 -3.42 -40.25
C LEU A 230 1.76 -2.25 -40.17
N LEU A 231 1.41 -1.12 -40.81
CA LEU A 231 2.23 0.09 -40.76
C LEU A 231 2.30 0.68 -39.35
N TYR A 232 1.18 0.70 -38.64
CA TYR A 232 1.14 1.15 -37.26
C TYR A 232 1.97 0.24 -36.35
N PHE A 233 1.78 -1.09 -36.43
CA PHE A 233 2.56 -2.06 -35.67
C PHE A 233 4.06 -1.90 -35.92
N LEU A 234 4.51 -1.85 -37.18
CA LEU A 234 5.93 -1.70 -37.51
C LEU A 234 6.52 -0.40 -36.96
N HIS A 235 5.76 0.68 -36.98
CA HIS A 235 6.19 1.95 -36.39
C HIS A 235 6.43 1.81 -34.88
N ARG A 236 5.53 1.12 -34.16
CA ARG A 236 5.64 0.87 -32.72
C ARG A 236 6.74 -0.14 -32.40
N PHE A 237 6.92 -1.14 -33.26
CA PHE A 237 7.98 -2.13 -33.19
C PHE A 237 9.37 -1.47 -33.26
N GLU A 238 9.59 -0.59 -34.24
CA GLU A 238 10.84 0.16 -34.36
C GLU A 238 11.08 1.11 -33.18
N ALA A 239 10.02 1.64 -32.59
CA ALA A 239 10.09 2.46 -31.38
C ALA A 239 10.36 1.64 -30.10
N GLY A 240 10.20 0.32 -30.14
CA GLY A 240 10.26 -0.57 -28.98
C GLY A 240 9.09 -0.41 -28.00
N CYS A 241 8.05 0.33 -28.39
CA CYS A 241 6.78 0.46 -27.66
C CYS A 241 5.69 1.13 -28.50
#